data_AF-A0A957MAC0-F1
#
_entry.id   AF-A0A957MAC0-F1
#
_cell.length_a   1.000
_cell.length_b   1.000
_cell.length_c   1.000
_cell.angle_alpha   90.00
_cell.angle_beta   90.00
_cell.angle_gamma   90.00
#
_symmetry.space_group_name_H-M   'P 1'
#
loop_
_entity.id
_entity.type
_entity.pdbx_description
1 polymer ?
#
loop_
_entity_poly.entity_id
_entity_poly.type
_entity_poly.pdbx_seq_one_letter_code
_entity_poly.pdbx_strand_id
1 'polypeptide(L)'
;RNGAAAISCLTDSRFFQGKLEYLTEIKEHLRGLGKEVPVLRKDFVYHEYQVYEARMAGADAILLIAGVMGDKDLRSLRELA
;
A
#
# COMPACT_ATOMS: atom_id res chain seq x y z
N ARG A 1 2.78 -21.48 -3.76
CA ARG A 1 3.85 -20.78 -4.51
C ARG A 1 3.45 -20.80 -5.98
N ASN A 2 2.93 -19.70 -6.55
CA ASN A 2 2.36 -19.67 -7.92
C ASN A 2 2.91 -18.52 -8.79
N GLY A 3 4.02 -17.88 -8.41
CA GLY A 3 4.71 -16.88 -9.26
C GLY A 3 4.06 -15.49 -9.35
N ALA A 4 3.37 -15.01 -8.31
CA ALA A 4 2.85 -13.65 -8.29
C ALA A 4 3.98 -12.61 -8.36
N ALA A 5 3.88 -11.66 -9.29
CA ALA A 5 4.85 -10.58 -9.46
C ALA A 5 4.75 -9.48 -8.39
N ALA A 6 3.56 -9.29 -7.81
CA ALA A 6 3.30 -8.38 -6.71
C ALA A 6 2.07 -8.87 -5.92
N ILE A 7 1.89 -8.35 -4.71
CA ILE A 7 0.72 -8.59 -3.86
C ILE A 7 0.02 -7.26 -3.63
N SER A 8 -1.29 -7.22 -3.84
CA SER A 8 -2.13 -6.07 -3.47
C SER A 8 -2.83 -6.38 -2.15
N CYS A 9 -2.54 -5.61 -1.10
CA CYS A 9 -3.12 -5.77 0.22
C CYS A 9 -4.18 -4.70 0.48
N LEU A 10 -5.43 -5.10 0.73
CA LEU A 10 -6.50 -4.17 1.15
C LEU A 10 -6.29 -3.80 2.62
N THR A 11 -6.15 -2.50 2.90
CA THR A 11 -5.94 -1.99 4.27
C THR A 11 -7.11 -1.18 4.83
N ASP A 12 -8.11 -0.87 4.00
CA ASP A 12 -9.35 -0.20 4.44
C ASP A 12 -10.21 -1.14 5.31
N SER A 13 -10.42 -0.77 6.55
CA SER A 13 -11.18 -1.57 7.51
C SER A 13 -12.69 -1.44 7.36
N ARG A 14 -13.18 -0.31 6.86
CA ARG A 14 -14.61 0.03 6.88
C ARG A 14 -15.41 -0.67 5.78
N PHE A 15 -14.90 -0.67 4.56
CA PHE A 15 -15.58 -1.19 3.37
C PHE A 15 -15.01 -2.53 2.92
N PHE A 16 -13.71 -2.76 3.17
CA PHE A 16 -13.02 -3.96 2.69
C PHE A 16 -12.58 -4.91 3.80
N GLN A 17 -12.85 -4.58 5.08
CA GLN A 17 -12.45 -5.39 6.25
C GLN A 17 -10.93 -5.67 6.29
N GLY A 18 -10.15 -4.79 5.65
CA GLY A 18 -8.70 -4.80 5.66
C GLY A 18 -8.14 -4.22 6.95
N LYS A 19 -6.84 -4.41 7.12
CA LYS A 19 -6.08 -3.89 8.26
C LYS A 19 -4.68 -3.54 7.78
N LEU A 20 -4.11 -2.45 8.28
CA LEU A 20 -2.74 -2.06 7.93
C LEU A 20 -1.74 -3.14 8.38
N GLU A 21 -2.03 -3.81 9.50
CA GLU A 21 -1.24 -4.89 10.08
C GLU A 21 -1.09 -6.07 9.12
N TYR A 22 -2.08 -6.36 8.28
CA TYR A 22 -1.97 -7.43 7.27
C TYR A 22 -0.84 -7.15 6.27
N LEU A 23 -0.59 -5.88 5.94
CA LEU A 23 0.51 -5.51 5.07
C LEU A 23 1.85 -5.84 5.72
N THR A 24 2.02 -5.44 6.99
CA THR A 24 3.22 -5.73 7.78
C THR A 24 3.45 -7.24 7.91
N GLU A 25 2.42 -8.00 8.28
CA GLU A 25 2.48 -9.46 8.41
C GLU A 25 2.88 -10.15 7.09
N ILE A 26 2.33 -9.68 5.95
CA ILE A 26 2.72 -10.19 4.62
C ILE A 26 4.21 -9.91 4.35
N LYS A 27 4.68 -8.69 4.62
CA LYS A 27 6.09 -8.31 4.39
C LYS A 27 7.05 -9.12 5.26
N GLU A 28 6.72 -9.31 6.52
CA GLU A 28 7.51 -10.14 7.45
C GLU A 28 7.53 -11.60 7.01
N HIS A 29 6.38 -12.15 6.63
CA HIS A 29 6.30 -13.52 6.12
C HIS A 29 7.13 -13.73 4.85
N LEU A 30 7.05 -12.80 3.88
CA LEU A 30 7.85 -12.87 2.66
C LEU A 30 9.35 -12.79 2.96
N ARG A 31 9.76 -11.92 3.88
CA ARG A 31 11.15 -11.80 4.34
C ARG A 31 11.63 -13.10 4.99
N GLY A 32 10.83 -13.71 5.86
CA GLY A 32 11.14 -15.00 6.47
C GLY A 32 11.28 -16.14 5.45
N LEU A 33 10.62 -16.03 4.30
CA LEU A 33 10.75 -16.95 3.17
C LEU A 33 11.89 -16.58 2.20
N GLY A 34 12.66 -15.53 2.45
CA GLY A 34 13.71 -15.03 1.56
C GLY A 34 13.20 -14.53 0.21
N LYS A 35 11.99 -13.96 0.18
CA LYS A 35 11.35 -13.47 -1.04
C LYS A 35 11.21 -11.96 -1.05
N GLU A 36 11.44 -11.39 -2.22
CA GLU A 36 11.35 -9.94 -2.47
C GLU A 36 10.15 -9.60 -3.36
N VAL A 37 8.97 -10.15 -3.07
CA VAL A 37 7.75 -9.80 -3.81
C VAL A 37 7.24 -8.44 -3.31
N PRO A 38 7.07 -7.44 -4.19
CA PRO A 38 6.53 -6.13 -3.80
C PRO A 38 5.09 -6.22 -3.29
N VAL A 39 4.76 -5.41 -2.30
CA VAL A 39 3.42 -5.31 -1.71
C VAL A 39 2.89 -3.89 -1.89
N LEU A 40 1.77 -3.77 -2.61
CA LEU A 40 0.99 -2.56 -2.80
C LEU A 40 0.01 -2.39 -1.62
N ARG A 41 0.03 -1.22 -0.97
CA ARG A 41 -1.06 -0.78 -0.10
C ARG A 41 -2.24 -0.35 -0.96
N LYS A 42 -3.30 -1.16 -0.98
CA LYS A 42 -4.55 -0.86 -1.66
C LYS A 42 -5.54 -0.24 -0.68
N ASP A 43 -5.57 1.09 -0.68
CA ASP A 43 -6.42 1.91 0.18
C ASP A 43 -6.80 3.21 -0.54
N PHE A 44 -7.69 4.01 0.04
CA PHE A 44 -7.98 5.37 -0.40
C PHE A 44 -6.95 6.33 0.23
N VAL A 45 -5.82 6.52 -0.45
CA VAL A 45 -4.77 7.48 -0.03
C VAL A 45 -5.09 8.87 -0.56
N TYR A 46 -5.29 9.82 0.34
CA TYR A 46 -5.59 11.23 0.01
C TYR A 46 -4.87 12.23 0.93
N HIS A 47 -4.03 11.75 1.86
CA HIS A 47 -3.25 12.58 2.76
C HIS A 47 -1.81 12.07 2.89
N GLU A 48 -0.84 12.98 3.03
CA GLU A 48 0.60 12.68 3.11
C GLU A 48 0.94 11.71 4.25
N TYR A 49 0.28 11.85 5.39
CA TYR A 49 0.39 10.90 6.51
C TYR A 49 0.22 9.45 6.07
N GLN A 50 -0.74 9.15 5.19
CA GLN A 50 -0.99 7.78 4.73
C GLN A 50 0.16 7.24 3.85
N VAL A 51 0.90 8.12 3.17
CA VAL A 51 2.13 7.76 2.43
C VAL A 51 3.22 7.34 3.41
N TYR A 52 3.47 8.15 4.44
CA TYR A 52 4.44 7.82 5.49
C TYR A 52 4.03 6.56 6.26
N GLU A 53 2.75 6.43 6.62
CA GLU A 53 2.21 5.25 7.28
C GLU A 53 2.38 3.98 6.41
N ALA A 54 2.13 4.07 5.09
CA ALA A 54 2.38 2.97 4.18
C ALA A 54 3.86 2.57 4.15
N ARG A 55 4.77 3.56 4.11
CA ARG A 55 6.21 3.32 4.12
C ARG A 55 6.65 2.65 5.43
N MET A 56 6.14 3.10 6.56
CA MET A 56 6.44 2.53 7.89
C MET A 56 5.90 1.10 8.03
N ALA A 57 4.74 0.79 7.45
CA ALA A 57 4.18 -0.57 7.38
C ALA A 57 4.96 -1.49 6.41
N GLY A 58 5.88 -0.94 5.61
CA GLY A 58 6.73 -1.69 4.69
C GLY A 58 6.16 -1.86 3.29
N ALA A 59 5.18 -1.05 2.89
CA ALA A 59 4.66 -1.04 1.53
C ALA A 59 5.76 -0.65 0.53
N ASP A 60 5.74 -1.29 -0.63
CA ASP A 60 6.63 -0.98 -1.76
C ASP A 60 5.96 -0.06 -2.77
N ALA A 61 4.62 0.06 -2.71
CA ALA A 61 3.83 0.96 -3.53
C ALA A 61 2.53 1.37 -2.81
N ILE A 62 1.94 2.47 -3.25
CA ILE A 62 0.61 2.95 -2.81
C ILE A 62 -0.31 3.15 -4.02
N LEU A 63 -1.63 3.03 -3.78
CA LEU A 63 -2.65 3.34 -4.79
C LEU A 63 -3.06 4.81 -4.71
N LEU A 64 -2.91 5.55 -5.81
CA LEU A 64 -3.51 6.89 -6.00
C LEU A 64 -4.63 6.79 -7.04
N ILE A 65 -5.81 7.34 -6.74
CA ILE A 65 -7.01 7.21 -7.57
C ILE A 65 -7.40 8.58 -8.12
N ALA A 66 -7.07 8.85 -9.39
CA ALA A 66 -7.33 10.15 -10.03
C ALA A 66 -8.82 10.57 -10.03
N GLY A 67 -9.75 9.61 -10.06
CA GLY A 67 -11.19 9.91 -10.08
C GLY A 67 -11.79 10.45 -8.78
N VAL A 68 -11.04 10.43 -7.67
CA VAL A 68 -11.53 10.87 -6.35
C VAL A 68 -10.71 12.02 -5.75
N MET A 69 -9.74 12.56 -6.49
CA MET A 69 -8.86 13.63 -6.01
C MET A 69 -8.59 14.68 -7.09
N GLY A 70 -8.24 15.89 -6.66
CA GLY A 70 -7.85 16.96 -7.56
C GLY A 70 -6.46 16.73 -8.16
N ASP A 71 -6.24 17.34 -9.32
CA ASP A 71 -4.99 17.29 -10.08
C ASP A 71 -3.76 17.74 -9.27
N LYS A 72 -3.95 18.72 -8.39
CA LYS A 72 -2.91 19.23 -7.49
C LYS A 72 -2.53 18.16 -6.46
N ASP A 73 -3.50 17.60 -5.75
CA ASP A 73 -3.28 16.62 -4.68
C ASP A 73 -2.68 15.33 -5.24
N LEU A 74 -3.15 14.88 -6.41
CA LEU A 74 -2.60 13.73 -7.11
C LEU A 74 -1.10 13.92 -7.42
N ARG A 75 -0.72 15.10 -7.93
CA ARG A 75 0.68 15.41 -8.22
C ARG A 75 1.53 15.47 -6.94
N SER A 76 1.05 16.16 -5.90
CA SER A 76 1.77 16.27 -4.64
C SER A 76 1.98 14.92 -3.96
N LEU A 77 0.95 14.07 -3.90
CA LEU A 77 1.09 12.73 -3.32
C LEU A 77 1.98 11.81 -4.16
N ARG A 78 1.95 11.94 -5.50
CA ARG A 78 2.86 11.20 -6.39
C ARG A 78 4.32 11.64 -6.23
N GLU A 79 4.58 12.92 -6.00
CA GLU A 79 5.94 13.45 -5.77
C GLU A 79 6.48 13.07 -4.39
N LEU A 80 5.60 12.89 -3.40
CA LEU A 80 5.96 12.45 -2.06
C LEU A 80 6.29 10.94 -1.98
N ALA A 81 5.62 10.12 -2.78
CA ALA A 81 5.73 8.66 -2.76
C ALA A 81 7.01 8.14 -3.44
#